data_AF-A0A485CST1-F1
#
_entry.id   AF-A0A485CST1-F1
#
_cell.length_a   1.000
_cell.length_b   1.000
_cell.length_c   1.000
_cell.angle_alpha   90.00
_cell.angle_beta   90.00
_cell.angle_gamma   90.00
#
_symmetry.space_group_name_H-M   'P 1'
#
loop_
_entity.id
_entity.type
_entity.pdbx_description
1 polymer ?
#
loop_
_entity_poly.entity_id
_entity_poly.type
_entity_poly.pdbx_seq_one_letter_code
_entity_poly.pdbx_strand_id
1 'polypeptide(L)'
;MTQYEQVGLQLDCRELPDYLPLYLEYLSILPEAQAREGLQNVAPILALLGGRLKQREAPWYQLFDTLLALANTSLSSDSVTKQVAGEARDDTRQALDAVWEEEQVKFIEDNATACDSSPLQSYQRRFSQDVAPQYVDVRAGGPK
;
A
#
# COMPACT_ATOMS: atom_id res chain seq x y z
N MET A 1 13.39 17.85 2.27
CA MET A 1 14.39 17.37 3.23
C MET A 1 13.63 16.60 4.29
N THR A 2 14.00 15.34 4.44
CA THR A 2 13.18 14.22 4.90
C THR A 2 12.98 14.33 6.41
N GLN A 3 11.74 14.25 6.94
CA GLN A 3 11.43 14.44 8.37
C GLN A 3 12.31 13.58 9.31
N TYR A 4 12.78 12.45 8.79
CA TYR A 4 13.77 11.55 9.40
C TYR A 4 15.14 12.22 9.66
N GLU A 5 15.68 12.97 8.70
CA GLU A 5 16.97 13.65 8.82
C GLU A 5 16.94 14.74 9.90
N GLN A 6 15.78 15.36 10.10
CA GLN A 6 15.58 16.41 11.11
C GLN A 6 15.71 15.89 12.54
N VAL A 7 15.48 14.59 12.75
CA VAL A 7 15.68 13.92 14.05
C VAL A 7 16.99 13.14 14.11
N GLY A 8 17.86 13.29 13.10
CA GLY A 8 19.18 12.67 13.06
C GLY A 8 19.22 11.24 12.48
N LEU A 9 18.12 10.75 11.89
CA LEU A 9 18.11 9.46 11.21
C LEU A 9 18.72 9.58 9.80
N GLN A 10 19.62 8.64 9.47
CA GLN A 10 20.19 8.50 8.14
C GLN A 10 19.53 7.31 7.45
N LEU A 11 18.83 7.58 6.35
CA LEU A 11 18.16 6.55 5.55
C LEU A 11 19.19 5.81 4.70
N ASP A 12 19.27 4.49 4.84
CA ASP A 12 20.01 3.64 3.89
C ASP A 12 19.14 3.41 2.64
N CYS A 13 19.77 3.28 1.46
CA CYS A 13 19.11 3.24 0.15
C CYS A 13 18.17 2.03 -0.06
N ARG A 14 18.11 1.10 0.89
CA ARG A 14 17.26 -0.10 0.87
C ARG A 14 15.98 0.04 1.68
N GLU A 15 15.83 1.13 2.43
CA GLU A 15 14.66 1.39 3.25
C GLU A 15 13.82 2.46 2.57
N LEU A 16 12.84 2.01 1.79
CA LEU A 16 11.83 2.90 1.24
C LEU A 16 11.03 3.53 2.41
N PRO A 17 10.48 4.74 2.23
CA PRO A 17 9.79 5.47 3.31
C PRO A 17 8.49 4.80 3.81
N ASP A 18 8.04 3.72 3.17
CA ASP A 18 6.93 2.85 3.57
C ASP A 18 7.37 1.63 4.40
N TYR A 19 8.66 1.51 4.72
CA TYR A 19 9.19 0.47 5.59
C TYR A 19 8.78 0.73 7.04
N LEU A 20 7.75 -0.01 7.50
CA LEU A 20 7.17 0.16 8.83
C LEU A 20 8.20 0.14 9.99
N PRO A 21 9.22 -0.73 10.02
CA PRO A 21 10.22 -0.71 11.09
C PRO A 21 10.99 0.61 11.21
N LEU A 22 11.42 1.19 10.09
CA LEU A 22 12.06 2.51 10.06
C LEU A 22 11.11 3.61 10.54
N TYR A 23 9.83 3.54 10.15
CA TYR A 23 8.83 4.48 10.65
C TYR A 23 8.65 4.37 12.17
N LEU A 24 8.64 3.15 12.73
CA LEU A 24 8.55 2.94 14.17
C LEU A 24 9.80 3.42 14.91
N GLU A 25 10.99 3.25 14.32
CA GLU A 25 12.23 3.82 14.85
C GLU A 25 12.14 5.35 14.92
N TYR A 26 11.66 6.01 13.86
CA TYR A 26 11.38 7.43 13.86
C TYR A 26 10.40 7.85 14.97
N LEU A 27 9.27 7.17 15.10
CA LEU A 27 8.30 7.46 16.15
C LEU A 27 8.89 7.25 17.56
N SER A 28 9.85 6.34 17.73
CA SER A 28 10.48 6.08 19.03
C SER A 28 11.35 7.24 19.54
N ILE A 29 11.80 8.13 18.65
CA ILE A 29 12.63 9.30 18.97
C ILE A 29 11.77 10.52 19.31
N LEU A 30 10.52 10.54 18.85
CA LEU A 30 9.60 11.65 19.06
C LEU A 30 9.01 11.68 20.48
N PRO A 31 8.53 12.85 20.95
CA PRO A 31 7.73 12.92 22.16
C PRO A 31 6.51 12.01 22.09
N GLU A 32 6.12 11.41 23.22
CA GLU A 32 5.06 10.38 23.28
C GLU A 32 3.75 10.81 22.58
N ALA A 33 3.35 12.07 22.73
CA ALA A 33 2.13 12.59 22.08
C ALA A 33 2.23 12.54 20.54
N GLN A 34 3.38 12.92 19.97
CA GLN A 34 3.62 12.89 18.54
C GLN A 34 3.79 11.46 18.03
N ALA A 35 4.45 10.59 18.79
CA ALA A 35 4.57 9.17 18.48
C ALA A 35 3.18 8.51 18.38
N ARG A 36 2.30 8.81 19.34
CA ARG A 36 0.92 8.32 19.36
C ARG A 36 0.11 8.85 18.19
N GLU A 37 0.21 10.14 17.88
CA GLU A 37 -0.42 10.74 16.69
C GLU A 37 0.06 10.07 15.40
N GLY A 38 1.37 9.81 15.28
CA GLY A 38 1.95 9.07 14.15
C GLY A 38 1.35 7.68 13.99
N LEU A 39 1.25 6.92 15.08
CA LEU A 39 0.60 5.60 15.07
C LEU A 39 -0.89 5.69 14.71
N GLN A 40 -1.61 6.73 15.14
CA GLN A 40 -3.02 6.95 14.78
C GLN A 40 -3.18 7.22 13.28
N ASN A 41 -2.28 8.00 12.69
CA ASN A 41 -2.30 8.31 11.25
C ASN A 41 -2.17 7.06 10.38
N VAL A 42 -1.40 6.07 10.83
CA VAL A 42 -1.22 4.79 10.12
C VAL A 42 -2.11 3.66 10.66
N ALA A 43 -2.95 3.91 11.67
CA ALA A 43 -3.81 2.88 12.26
C ALA A 43 -4.70 2.14 11.25
N PRO A 44 -5.30 2.79 10.22
CA PRO A 44 -6.10 2.08 9.23
C PRO A 44 -5.31 1.01 8.46
N ILE A 45 -4.07 1.31 8.03
CA ILE A 45 -3.25 0.33 7.31
C ILE A 45 -2.74 -0.77 8.24
N LEU A 46 -2.41 -0.44 9.50
CA LEU A 46 -2.02 -1.43 10.51
C LEU A 46 -3.16 -2.42 10.78
N ALA A 47 -4.41 -1.94 10.88
CA ALA A 47 -5.58 -2.79 11.05
C ALA A 47 -5.80 -3.71 9.85
N LEU A 48 -5.66 -3.20 8.62
CA LEU A 48 -5.76 -4.01 7.39
C LEU A 48 -4.67 -5.08 7.30
N LEU A 49 -3.41 -4.74 7.57
CA LEU A 49 -2.31 -5.69 7.58
C LEU A 49 -2.52 -6.78 8.64
N GLY A 50 -2.89 -6.39 9.87
CA GLY A 50 -3.24 -7.32 10.94
C GLY A 50 -4.40 -8.24 10.55
N GLY A 51 -5.47 -7.68 9.97
CA GLY A 51 -6.64 -8.45 9.51
C GLY A 51 -6.28 -9.49 8.43
N ARG A 52 -5.48 -9.11 7.44
CA ARG A 52 -4.99 -10.04 6.38
C ARG A 52 -4.09 -11.13 6.96
N LEU A 53 -3.18 -10.79 7.86
CA LEU A 53 -2.34 -11.78 8.55
C LEU A 53 -3.20 -12.75 9.37
N LYS A 54 -4.22 -12.25 10.07
CA LYS A 54 -5.15 -13.06 10.87
C LYS A 54 -5.98 -14.00 10.00
N GLN A 55 -6.49 -13.54 8.86
CA GLN A 55 -7.19 -14.39 7.87
C GLN A 55 -6.31 -15.55 7.37
N ARG A 56 -4.99 -15.31 7.29
CA ARG A 56 -3.99 -16.29 6.88
C ARG A 56 -3.45 -17.13 8.05
N GLU A 57 -4.07 -17.04 9.24
CA GLU A 57 -3.66 -17.73 10.47
C GLU A 57 -2.20 -17.44 10.88
N ALA A 58 -1.67 -16.29 10.46
CA ALA A 58 -0.28 -15.90 10.68
C ALA A 58 -0.15 -15.21 12.05
N PRO A 59 0.61 -15.75 13.03
CA PRO A 59 0.56 -15.30 14.43
C PRO A 59 1.06 -13.85 14.64
N TRP A 60 1.79 -13.29 13.68
CA TRP A 60 2.34 -11.94 13.74
C TRP A 60 1.30 -10.82 13.70
N TYR A 61 0.02 -11.11 13.42
CA TYR A 61 -1.05 -10.10 13.47
C TYR A 61 -1.13 -9.41 14.85
N GLN A 62 -0.75 -10.10 15.92
CA GLN A 62 -0.77 -9.58 17.29
C GLN A 62 0.17 -8.38 17.48
N LEU A 63 1.26 -8.29 16.70
CA LEU A 63 2.16 -7.14 16.73
C LEU A 63 1.42 -5.87 16.26
N PHE A 64 0.58 -6.00 15.23
CA PHE A 64 -0.24 -4.90 14.73
C PHE A 64 -1.33 -4.50 15.73
N ASP A 65 -1.99 -5.48 16.36
CA ASP A 65 -2.96 -5.19 17.44
C ASP A 65 -2.30 -4.46 18.62
N THR A 66 -1.04 -4.80 18.94
CA THR A 66 -0.27 -4.11 19.97
C THR A 66 0.03 -2.67 19.58
N LEU A 67 0.44 -2.42 18.33
CA LEU A 67 0.67 -1.05 17.83
C LEU A 67 -0.62 -0.21 17.84
N LEU A 68 -1.75 -0.81 17.47
CA LEU A 68 -3.07 -0.16 17.54
C LEU A 68 -3.45 0.18 18.99
N ALA A 69 -3.22 -0.74 19.93
CA ALA A 69 -3.44 -0.47 21.35
C ALA A 69 -2.56 0.69 21.86
N LEU A 70 -1.29 0.75 21.47
CA LEU A 70 -0.39 1.87 21.80
C LEU A 70 -0.85 3.19 21.18
N ALA A 71 -1.48 3.15 20.00
CA ALA A 71 -2.10 4.31 19.36
C ALA A 71 -3.36 4.81 20.09
N ASN A 72 -3.89 4.03 21.05
CA ASN A 72 -5.17 4.26 21.72
C ASN A 72 -6.35 4.39 20.74
N THR A 73 -6.35 3.55 19.70
CA THR A 73 -7.42 3.47 18.70
C THR A 73 -8.43 2.37 19.05
N SER A 74 -9.66 2.50 18.53
CA SER A 74 -10.67 1.44 18.61
C SER A 74 -10.52 0.38 17.50
N LEU A 75 -9.64 0.63 16.53
CA LEU A 75 -9.35 -0.32 15.46
C LEU A 75 -8.57 -1.53 15.98
N SER A 76 -8.82 -2.67 15.36
CA SER A 76 -8.13 -3.94 15.60
C SER A 76 -8.12 -4.79 14.34
N SER A 77 -7.32 -5.85 14.31
CA SER A 77 -7.36 -6.88 13.26
C SER A 77 -8.77 -7.43 13.00
N ASP A 78 -9.62 -7.49 14.04
CA ASP A 78 -11.02 -7.94 13.95
C ASP A 78 -11.97 -6.89 13.33
N SER A 79 -11.64 -5.60 13.48
CA SER A 79 -12.49 -4.52 12.97
C SER A 79 -12.65 -4.53 11.45
N VAL A 80 -11.68 -5.11 10.73
CA VAL A 80 -11.63 -5.18 9.27
C VAL A 80 -11.96 -6.56 8.69
N THR A 81 -12.32 -7.55 9.52
CA THR A 81 -12.51 -8.95 9.07
C THR A 81 -13.51 -9.07 7.91
N LYS A 82 -14.61 -8.32 7.94
CA LYS A 82 -15.61 -8.33 6.86
C LYS A 82 -15.07 -7.80 5.54
N GLN A 83 -14.25 -6.75 5.60
CA GLN A 83 -13.62 -6.19 4.42
C GLN A 83 -12.63 -7.20 3.83
N VAL A 84 -11.73 -7.72 4.67
CA VAL A 84 -10.69 -8.67 4.28
C VAL A 84 -11.29 -9.98 3.73
N ALA A 85 -12.42 -10.45 4.28
CA ALA A 85 -13.10 -11.65 3.80
C ALA A 85 -13.69 -11.50 2.37
N GLY A 86 -13.97 -10.26 1.93
CA GLY A 86 -14.44 -9.98 0.57
C GLY A 86 -13.34 -9.80 -0.46
N GLU A 87 -12.08 -9.73 -0.03
CA GLU A 87 -10.93 -9.54 -0.92
C GLU A 87 -10.54 -10.88 -1.59
N ALA A 88 -10.25 -10.82 -2.89
CA ALA A 88 -9.69 -11.96 -3.60
C ALA A 88 -8.27 -12.24 -3.11
N ARG A 89 -7.89 -13.52 -3.08
CA ARG A 89 -6.59 -13.95 -2.60
C ARG A 89 -5.50 -13.60 -3.63
N ASP A 90 -4.60 -12.69 -3.27
CA ASP A 90 -3.56 -12.12 -4.14
C ASP A 90 -2.16 -12.72 -3.93
N ASP A 91 -1.96 -13.54 -2.90
CA ASP A 91 -0.65 -14.07 -2.48
C ASP A 91 -0.29 -15.43 -3.12
N THR A 92 -1.14 -15.98 -3.97
CA THR A 92 -0.86 -17.24 -4.67
C THR A 92 0.13 -17.02 -5.81
N ARG A 93 0.95 -18.03 -6.12
CA ARG A 93 1.91 -17.94 -7.26
C ARG A 93 1.20 -17.55 -8.56
N GLN A 94 0.02 -18.10 -8.82
CA GLN A 94 -0.77 -17.80 -10.00
C GLN A 94 -1.26 -16.35 -10.02
N ALA A 95 -1.70 -15.82 -8.88
CA ALA A 95 -2.11 -14.42 -8.78
C ALA A 95 -0.90 -13.48 -8.97
N LEU A 96 0.25 -13.83 -8.40
CA LEU A 96 1.49 -13.11 -8.62
C LEU A 96 1.91 -13.19 -10.09
N ASP A 97 1.99 -14.38 -10.68
CA ASP A 97 2.34 -14.56 -12.09
C ASP A 97 1.40 -13.76 -13.01
N ALA A 98 0.09 -13.75 -12.74
CA ALA A 98 -0.89 -12.99 -13.52
C ALA A 98 -0.73 -11.46 -13.44
N VAL A 99 -0.29 -10.91 -12.30
CA VAL A 99 0.00 -9.47 -12.16
C VAL A 99 1.26 -9.08 -12.93
N TRP A 100 2.22 -10.00 -13.05
CA TRP A 100 3.51 -9.78 -13.70
C TRP A 100 3.56 -10.28 -15.15
N GLU A 101 2.52 -10.97 -15.63
CA GLU A 101 2.42 -11.45 -17.01
C GLU A 101 2.23 -10.24 -17.96
N GLU A 102 3.30 -9.87 -18.66
CA GLU A 102 3.22 -8.87 -19.74
C GLU A 102 2.26 -9.37 -20.83
N GLU A 103 1.44 -8.47 -21.37
CA GLU A 103 0.57 -8.81 -22.50
C GLU A 103 1.45 -9.28 -23.68
N GLN A 104 1.19 -10.49 -24.18
CA GLN A 104 1.91 -11.01 -25.34
C GLN A 104 1.91 -9.97 -26.46
N VAL A 105 3.11 -9.54 -26.86
CA VAL A 105 3.25 -8.64 -28.00
C VAL A 105 2.80 -9.41 -29.24
N LYS A 106 1.58 -9.12 -29.72
CA LYS A 106 1.06 -9.68 -30.96
C LYS A 106 1.73 -8.94 -32.12
N PHE A 107 2.75 -9.56 -32.69
CA PHE A 107 3.46 -9.04 -33.87
C PHE A 107 2.73 -9.32 -35.21
N ILE A 108 1.58 -10.00 -35.20
CA ILE A 108 0.83 -10.32 -36.41
C ILE A 108 -0.58 -9.73 -36.28
N GLU A 109 -0.71 -8.47 -36.68
CA GLU A 109 -1.94 -7.99 -37.29
C GLU A 109 -1.82 -8.25 -38.80
N ASP A 110 -2.64 -9.16 -39.31
CA ASP A 110 -2.93 -9.22 -40.74
C ASP A 110 -3.84 -8.02 -41.06
N ASN A 111 -3.24 -6.83 -41.14
CA ASN A 111 -3.82 -5.68 -41.78
C ASN A 111 -2.71 -4.77 -42.28
N ALA A 112 -2.30 -5.04 -43.51
CA ALA A 112 -1.88 -3.95 -44.38
C ALA A 112 -2.95 -2.86 -44.30
N THR A 113 -2.55 -1.63 -43.93
CA THR A 113 -3.33 -0.38 -43.99
C THR A 113 -4.10 0.06 -42.74
N ALA A 114 -3.39 0.51 -41.69
CA ALA A 114 -3.85 1.64 -40.87
C ALA A 114 -2.72 2.13 -39.94
N CYS A 115 -2.00 3.16 -40.36
CA CYS A 115 -1.15 3.95 -39.48
C CYS A 115 -2.05 5.02 -38.82
N ASP A 116 -2.83 4.70 -37.78
CA ASP A 116 -3.45 5.77 -36.96
C ASP A 116 -4.03 5.42 -35.57
N SER A 117 -3.72 4.28 -34.95
CA SER A 117 -4.14 4.04 -33.56
C SER A 117 -2.96 3.70 -32.66
N SER A 118 -2.47 4.70 -31.95
CA SER A 118 -1.39 4.54 -30.97
C SER A 118 -1.76 3.49 -29.89
N PRO A 119 -0.83 2.60 -29.50
CA PRO A 119 -1.05 1.56 -28.47
C PRO A 119 -1.44 2.07 -27.09
N LEU A 120 -1.43 3.39 -26.86
CA LEU A 120 -1.64 4.00 -25.55
C LEU A 120 -3.12 3.99 -25.09
N GLN A 121 -4.08 3.91 -26.02
CA GLN A 121 -5.50 3.94 -25.67
C GLN A 121 -6.03 2.61 -25.11
N SER A 122 -5.41 1.48 -25.44
CA SER A 122 -5.76 0.17 -24.89
C SER A 122 -5.29 -0.01 -23.44
N TYR A 123 -4.15 0.58 -23.06
CA TYR A 123 -3.64 0.56 -21.68
C TYR A 123 -4.60 1.20 -20.66
N GLN A 124 -5.32 2.27 -21.04
CA GLN A 124 -6.23 2.97 -20.12
C GLN A 124 -7.51 2.19 -19.79
N ARG A 125 -7.93 1.23 -20.63
CA ARG A 125 -9.21 0.52 -20.42
C ARG A 125 -9.16 -0.59 -19.37
N ARG A 126 -7.98 -1.11 -19.01
CA ARG A 126 -7.85 -2.17 -17.97
C ARG A 126 -8.07 -1.65 -16.55
N PHE A 127 -7.77 -0.39 -16.26
CA PHE A 127 -7.96 0.20 -14.93
C PHE A 127 -9.43 0.57 -14.62
N SER A 128 -10.37 0.32 -15.53
CA SER A 128 -11.79 0.63 -15.34
C SER A 128 -12.60 -0.49 -14.67
N GLN A 129 -12.07 -1.71 -14.58
CA GLN A 129 -12.81 -2.86 -14.03
C GLN A 129 -12.11 -3.59 -12.88
N ASP A 130 -10.81 -3.39 -12.67
CA ASP A 130 -10.09 -3.84 -11.48
C ASP A 130 -9.57 -2.65 -10.68
N VAL A 131 -9.50 -2.83 -9.35
CA VAL A 131 -9.19 -1.82 -8.33
C VAL A 131 -8.13 -0.85 -8.82
N ALA A 132 -8.57 0.33 -9.24
CA ALA A 132 -7.66 1.38 -9.68
C ALA A 132 -6.78 1.76 -8.47
N PRO A 133 -5.44 1.77 -8.61
CA PRO A 133 -4.59 2.28 -7.56
C PRO A 133 -4.98 3.75 -7.32
N GLN A 134 -5.52 4.05 -6.14
CA GLN A 134 -5.80 5.43 -5.74
C GLN A 134 -4.46 6.13 -5.50
N TYR A 135 -3.96 6.81 -6.53
CA TYR A 135 -2.87 7.76 -6.36
C TYR A 135 -3.42 9.00 -5.64
N VAL A 136 -2.82 9.34 -4.50
CA VAL A 136 -3.03 10.63 -3.84
C VAL A 136 -2.50 11.72 -4.77
N ASP A 137 -3.40 12.57 -5.28
CA ASP A 137 -3.02 13.71 -6.11
C ASP A 137 -2.44 14.83 -5.24
N VAL A 138 -1.11 14.96 -5.27
CA VAL A 138 -0.36 15.96 -4.49
C VAL A 138 -0.42 17.36 -5.11
N ARG A 139 -1.26 17.60 -6.13
CA ARG A 139 -1.43 18.92 -6.73
C ARG A 139 -2.54 19.76 -6.10
N ALA A 140 -3.33 19.20 -5.20
CA ALA A 140 -4.36 19.93 -4.46
C ALA A 140 -3.78 20.61 -3.21
N GLY A 141 -2.84 21.52 -3.41
CA GLY A 141 -2.26 22.36 -2.35
C GLY A 141 -2.19 23.82 -2.77
N GLY A 142 -3.26 24.57 -2.54
CA GLY A 142 -3.19 26.02 -2.29
C GLY A 142 -4.15 26.92 -3.11
N PRO A 143 -5.04 27.71 -2.48
CA PRO A 143 -5.52 28.95 -3.07
C PRO A 143 -4.45 30.05 -2.97
N LYS A 144 -4.44 30.93 -3.98
CA LYS A 144 -3.60 32.14 -4.09
C LYS A 144 -3.94 33.19 -3.05
#